data_AF-A0A8T3WCX7-F1
#
_entry.id   AF-A0A8T3WCX7-F1
#
_cell.length_a   1.000
_cell.length_b   1.000
_cell.length_c   1.000
_cell.angle_alpha   90.00
_cell.angle_beta   90.00
_cell.angle_gamma   90.00
#
_symmetry.space_group_name_H-M   'P 1'
#
loop_
_entity.id
_entity.type
_entity.pdbx_description
1 polymer ?
#
loop_
_entity_poly.entity_id
_entity_poly.type
_entity_poly.pdbx_seq_one_letter_code
_entity_poly.pdbx_strand_id
1 'polypeptide(L)'
;MKDDLSKYMCTICKLSFGFDSMTYSSDGKKLICKNCYNIIAKRNDKPALGENKARSPGASQLSSATLDSIKVMCVDCKYKFFLRKGSRIAPICPYCSKNRLAKYDELTADNLINEVSRDKNFY
;
A
#
# COMPACT_ATOMS: atom_id res chain seq x y z
N MET A 1 -23.74 36.32 19.38
CA MET A 1 -23.18 35.07 19.93
C MET A 1 -21.79 34.94 19.34
N LYS A 2 -20.74 34.89 20.17
CA LYS A 2 -19.35 34.83 19.68
C LYS A 2 -19.07 33.37 19.36
N ASP A 3 -19.06 33.02 18.08
CA ASP A 3 -18.63 31.71 17.61
C ASP A 3 -17.14 31.54 17.96
N ASP A 4 -16.89 30.83 19.05
CA ASP A 4 -15.57 30.36 19.43
C ASP A 4 -15.20 29.26 18.42
N LEU A 5 -14.67 29.69 17.27
CA LEU A 5 -14.20 28.83 16.18
C LEU A 5 -13.00 28.02 16.68
N SER A 6 -13.30 26.96 17.43
CA SER A 6 -12.34 25.95 17.85
C SER A 6 -11.69 25.38 16.59
N LYS A 7 -10.43 25.72 16.37
CA LYS A 7 -9.65 25.23 15.24
C LYS A 7 -9.06 23.88 15.61
N TYR A 8 -9.24 22.90 14.72
CA TYR A 8 -8.73 21.56 14.88
C TYR A 8 -7.51 21.34 13.98
N MET A 9 -6.50 20.64 14.50
CA MET A 9 -5.26 20.39 13.77
C MET A 9 -5.35 19.09 12.96
N CYS A 10 -5.08 19.18 11.66
CA CYS A 10 -4.96 18.01 10.79
C CYS A 10 -3.74 17.18 11.19
N THR A 11 -3.93 15.88 11.43
CA THR A 11 -2.83 15.00 11.84
C THR A 11 -1.76 14.76 10.75
N ILE A 12 -2.10 15.00 9.47
CA ILE A 12 -1.23 14.78 8.30
C ILE A 12 -0.42 16.03 7.95
N CYS A 13 -1.08 17.13 7.59
CA CYS A 13 -0.40 18.37 7.16
C CYS A 13 -0.08 19.32 8.32
N LYS A 14 -0.51 19.02 9.55
CA LYS A 14 -0.27 19.82 10.76
C LYS A 14 -0.83 21.26 10.72
N LEU A 15 -1.70 21.55 9.76
CA LEU A 15 -2.41 22.84 9.67
C LEU A 15 -3.72 22.81 10.46
N SER A 16 -4.12 23.97 10.97
CA SER A 16 -5.34 24.15 11.76
C SER A 16 -6.49 24.64 10.88
N PHE A 17 -7.64 23.97 11.00
CA PHE A 17 -8.84 24.25 10.21
C PHE A 17 -10.07 24.34 11.10
N GLY A 18 -11.12 25.00 10.61
CA GLY A 18 -12.44 24.91 11.25
C GLY A 18 -13.02 23.49 11.13
N PHE A 19 -14.00 23.17 12.00
CA PHE A 19 -14.65 21.87 12.03
C PHE A 19 -15.19 21.43 10.65
N ASP A 20 -15.78 22.36 9.88
CA ASP A 20 -16.34 22.09 8.55
C ASP A 20 -15.32 21.60 7.52
N SER A 21 -14.03 21.87 7.74
CA SER A 21 -12.93 21.48 6.85
C SER A 21 -12.22 20.20 7.30
N MET A 22 -12.69 19.58 8.38
CA MET A 22 -12.12 18.40 9.01
C MET A 22 -13.03 17.19 8.83
N THR A 23 -12.42 16.01 8.78
CA THR A 23 -13.09 14.72 8.67
C THR A 23 -12.25 13.64 9.34
N TYR A 24 -12.84 12.50 9.62
CA TYR A 24 -12.08 11.34 10.08
C TYR A 24 -11.44 10.60 8.88
N SER A 25 -10.26 10.04 9.10
CA SER A 25 -9.59 9.12 8.17
C SER A 25 -10.49 7.90 7.90
N SER A 26 -10.25 7.17 6.81
CA SER A 26 -11.01 5.98 6.41
C SER A 26 -11.10 4.91 7.52
N ASP A 27 -10.10 4.84 8.42
CA ASP A 27 -10.08 3.93 9.58
C ASP A 27 -10.82 4.47 10.82
N GLY A 28 -11.38 5.69 10.76
CA GLY A 28 -12.02 6.39 11.89
C GLY A 28 -11.08 6.90 12.99
N LYS A 29 -9.79 6.53 12.97
CA LYS A 29 -8.86 6.76 14.10
C LYS A 29 -8.19 8.13 14.15
N LYS A 30 -8.18 8.88 13.05
CA LYS A 30 -7.40 10.13 12.94
C LYS A 30 -8.26 11.23 12.36
N LEU A 31 -8.12 12.43 12.91
CA LEU A 31 -8.75 13.63 12.37
C LEU A 31 -7.83 14.25 11.31
N ILE A 32 -8.36 14.46 10.10
CA ILE A 32 -7.63 14.94 8.94
C ILE A 32 -8.46 16.00 8.19
N CYS A 33 -7.81 16.91 7.47
CA CYS A 33 -8.55 17.86 6.63
C CYS A 33 -9.08 17.19 5.36
N LYS A 34 -10.15 17.75 4.78
CA LYS A 34 -10.78 17.26 3.54
C LYS A 34 -9.79 17.15 2.37
N ASN A 35 -8.80 18.03 2.30
CA ASN A 35 -7.78 17.98 1.25
C ASN A 35 -6.89 16.73 1.41
N CYS A 36 -6.39 16.47 2.61
CA CYS A 36 -5.63 15.24 2.90
C CYS A 36 -6.48 13.99 2.67
N TYR A 37 -7.76 14.01 3.05
CA TYR A 37 -8.69 12.91 2.80
C TYR A 37 -8.79 12.60 1.29
N ASN A 38 -8.99 13.61 0.44
CA ASN A 38 -9.10 13.42 -1.01
C ASN A 38 -7.81 12.88 -1.65
N ILE A 39 -6.64 13.31 -1.18
CA ILE A 39 -5.35 12.81 -1.66
C ILE A 39 -5.19 11.32 -1.33
N ILE A 40 -5.62 10.92 -0.13
CA ILE A 40 -5.54 9.53 0.33
C ILE A 40 -6.58 8.66 -0.40
N ALA A 41 -7.82 9.11 -0.51
CA ALA A 41 -8.89 8.40 -1.21
C ALA A 41 -8.53 8.13 -2.68
N LYS A 42 -8.02 9.13 -3.41
CA LYS A 42 -7.58 8.97 -4.81
C LYS A 42 -6.41 8.00 -5.00
N ARG A 43 -5.62 7.71 -3.95
CA ARG A 43 -4.57 6.67 -4.01
C ARG A 43 -5.15 5.27 -3.80
N ASN A 44 -6.27 5.15 -3.09
CA ASN A 44 -6.93 3.88 -2.84
C ASN A 44 -7.93 3.52 -3.95
N ASP A 45 -8.52 4.52 -4.63
CA ASP A 45 -9.46 4.35 -5.75
C ASP A 45 -8.79 4.15 -7.12
N LYS A 46 -7.50 3.80 -7.19
CA LYS A 46 -6.94 3.30 -8.45
C LYS A 46 -7.22 1.80 -8.55
N PRO A 47 -8.22 1.36 -9.34
CA PRO A 47 -8.22 -0.02 -9.78
C PRO A 47 -6.93 -0.25 -10.56
N ALA A 48 -6.24 -1.33 -10.23
CA ALA A 48 -5.16 -1.87 -11.05
C ALA A 48 -5.77 -2.45 -12.34
N LEU A 49 -6.17 -1.59 -13.26
CA LEU A 49 -6.56 -1.89 -14.64
C LEU A 49 -6.01 -0.70 -15.45
N GLY A 50 -5.02 -0.84 -16.31
CA GLY A 50 -5.06 -1.78 -17.43
C GLY A 50 -5.78 -1.10 -18.58
N GLU A 51 -5.18 -0.09 -19.19
CA GLU A 51 -5.60 0.41 -20.51
C GLU A 51 -4.37 0.62 -21.38
N ASN A 52 -3.91 -0.50 -21.92
CA ASN A 52 -3.27 -0.54 -23.23
C ASN A 52 -4.31 -0.06 -24.26
N LYS A 53 -4.19 1.18 -24.75
CA LYS A 53 -4.78 1.56 -26.03
C LYS A 53 -3.68 1.72 -27.08
N ALA A 54 -3.61 0.67 -27.88
CA ALA A 54 -2.93 0.46 -29.14
C ALA A 54 -2.50 1.70 -29.93
N ARG A 55 -1.22 1.71 -30.33
CA ARG A 55 -0.81 2.00 -31.70
C ARG A 55 0.27 1.01 -32.16
N SER A 56 -0.18 0.10 -33.04
CA SER A 56 0.54 -0.53 -34.15
C SER A 56 1.67 -1.54 -33.91
N PRO A 57 1.86 -2.46 -34.88
CA PRO A 57 2.41 -3.79 -34.67
C PRO A 57 3.89 -3.86 -35.07
N GLY A 58 4.67 -4.59 -34.29
CA GLY A 58 6.07 -4.82 -34.61
C GLY A 58 6.63 -5.87 -33.66
N ALA A 59 6.79 -7.08 -34.16
CA ALA A 59 7.58 -8.11 -33.51
C ALA A 59 9.00 -7.59 -33.26
N SER A 60 9.45 -7.65 -32.01
CA SER A 60 10.84 -7.75 -31.54
C SER A 60 10.75 -7.83 -30.02
N GLN A 61 10.85 -9.01 -29.41
CA GLN A 61 12.10 -9.55 -28.86
C GLN A 61 12.98 -8.50 -28.13
N LEU A 62 13.42 -8.90 -26.92
CA LEU A 62 14.35 -8.21 -26.00
C LEU A 62 13.70 -7.12 -25.14
N SER A 63 13.92 -7.02 -23.83
CA SER A 63 14.95 -7.62 -22.99
C SER A 63 14.53 -7.60 -21.52
N SER A 64 15.02 -8.61 -20.82
CA SER A 64 15.13 -8.77 -19.39
C SER A 64 15.56 -7.48 -18.68
N ALA A 65 14.63 -6.82 -17.99
CA ALA A 65 14.93 -5.96 -16.86
C ALA A 65 14.14 -6.47 -15.66
N THR A 66 14.42 -7.71 -15.25
CA THR A 66 13.96 -8.30 -14.00
C THR A 66 14.63 -7.52 -12.87
N LEU A 67 14.07 -6.36 -12.53
CA LEU A 67 14.45 -5.64 -11.33
C LEU A 67 14.09 -6.53 -10.15
N ASP A 68 15.10 -7.23 -9.64
CA ASP A 68 15.06 -8.13 -8.50
C ASP A 68 14.37 -7.46 -7.31
N SER A 69 13.05 -7.60 -7.25
CA SER A 69 12.22 -6.98 -6.24
C SER A 69 11.37 -8.04 -5.58
N ILE A 70 11.37 -8.04 -4.24
CA ILE A 70 10.62 -8.99 -3.42
C ILE A 70 9.39 -8.27 -2.91
N LYS A 71 8.23 -8.90 -3.07
CA LYS A 71 6.99 -8.42 -2.48
C LYS A 71 6.95 -8.77 -1.00
N VAL A 72 6.81 -7.75 -0.17
CA VAL A 72 6.78 -7.87 1.29
C VAL A 72 5.55 -7.20 1.89
N MET A 73 5.22 -7.59 3.10
CA MET A 73 4.15 -7.04 3.90
C MET A 73 4.67 -6.69 5.29
N CYS A 74 4.31 -5.53 5.81
CA CYS A 74 4.56 -5.21 7.21
C CYS A 74 3.65 -6.04 8.13
N VAL A 75 4.23 -6.69 9.13
CA VAL A 75 3.49 -7.53 10.08
C VAL A 75 2.54 -6.68 10.95
N ASP A 76 2.95 -5.46 11.29
CA ASP A 76 2.23 -4.57 12.20
C ASP A 76 1.08 -3.81 11.56
N CYS A 77 1.29 -3.18 10.40
CA CYS A 77 0.26 -2.38 9.73
C CYS A 77 -0.33 -3.04 8.48
N LYS A 78 0.12 -4.25 8.13
CA LYS A 78 -0.34 -5.04 6.96
C LYS A 78 -0.13 -4.36 5.60
N TYR A 79 0.63 -3.26 5.56
CA TYR A 79 0.95 -2.57 4.31
C TYR A 79 1.86 -3.44 3.41
N LYS A 80 1.50 -3.53 2.12
CA LYS A 80 2.18 -4.36 1.11
C LYS A 80 3.02 -3.48 0.19
N PHE A 81 4.27 -3.85 -0.05
CA PHE A 81 5.20 -3.08 -0.89
C PHE A 81 6.31 -3.94 -1.47
N PHE A 82 7.09 -3.36 -2.39
CA PHE A 82 8.21 -4.03 -3.04
C PHE A 82 9.53 -3.54 -2.46
N LEU A 83 10.43 -4.47 -2.15
CA LEU A 83 11.81 -4.19 -1.74
C LEU A 83 12.76 -4.61 -2.85
N ARG A 84 13.72 -3.75 -3.19
CA ARG A 84 14.83 -4.11 -4.09
C ARG A 84 15.79 -5.06 -3.36
N LYS A 85 16.11 -6.20 -3.98
CA LYS A 85 17.16 -7.09 -3.47
C LYS A 85 18.51 -6.38 -3.57
N GLY A 86 19.39 -6.59 -2.59
CA GLY A 86 20.73 -5.98 -2.55
C GLY A 86 20.80 -4.60 -1.88
N SER A 87 19.70 -4.09 -1.30
CA SER A 87 19.78 -2.96 -0.38
C SER A 87 20.66 -3.32 0.82
N ARG A 88 21.73 -2.53 1.05
CA ARG A 88 22.56 -2.61 2.28
C ARG A 88 21.84 -2.08 3.52
N ILE A 89 20.69 -1.45 3.34
CA ILE A 89 19.89 -0.84 4.40
C ILE A 89 18.84 -1.86 4.86
N ALA A 90 18.73 -2.03 6.18
CA ALA A 90 17.69 -2.84 6.80
C ALA A 90 16.31 -2.33 6.34
N PRO A 91 15.45 -3.19 5.79
CA PRO A 91 14.20 -2.73 5.20
C PRO A 91 13.22 -2.29 6.29
N ILE A 92 12.67 -1.07 6.14
CA ILE A 92 11.73 -0.46 7.07
C ILE A 92 10.39 -0.27 6.35
N CYS A 93 9.29 -0.49 7.08
CA CYS A 93 7.95 -0.21 6.58
C CYS A 93 7.77 1.31 6.34
N PRO A 94 7.39 1.75 5.14
CA PRO A 94 7.21 3.18 4.84
C PRO A 94 6.02 3.84 5.54
N TYR A 95 5.16 3.06 6.21
CA TYR A 95 3.93 3.56 6.85
C TYR A 95 4.03 3.67 8.36
N CYS A 96 4.68 2.70 9.01
CA CYS A 96 4.78 2.66 10.47
C CYS A 96 6.23 2.70 10.97
N SER A 97 7.21 2.78 10.07
CA SER A 97 8.64 2.80 10.39
C SER A 97 9.15 1.58 11.17
N LYS A 98 8.35 0.50 11.25
CA LYS A 98 8.75 -0.77 11.87
C LYS A 98 9.48 -1.65 10.86
N ASN A 99 10.38 -2.49 11.35
CA ASN A 99 11.22 -3.39 10.55
C ASN A 99 10.71 -4.84 10.49
N ARG A 100 9.56 -5.14 11.11
CA ARG A 100 8.94 -6.48 11.04
C ARG A 100 8.22 -6.64 9.70
N LEU A 101 8.90 -7.25 8.74
CA LEU A 101 8.41 -7.50 7.39
C LEU A 101 8.37 -9.00 7.12
N ALA A 102 7.31 -9.46 6.45
CA ALA A 102 7.14 -10.83 5.98
C ALA A 102 7.08 -10.85 4.44
N LYS A 103 7.53 -11.92 3.79
CA LYS A 103 7.34 -12.10 2.35
C LYS A 103 5.85 -12.32 2.05
N TYR A 104 5.34 -11.65 1.03
CA TYR A 104 3.91 -11.74 0.71
C TYR A 104 3.57 -13.03 -0.05
N ASP A 105 4.50 -13.57 -0.85
CA ASP A 105 4.26 -14.76 -1.68
C ASP A 105 4.05 -16.05 -0.86
N GLU A 106 4.39 -16.07 0.42
CA GLU A 106 4.11 -17.20 1.31
C GLU A 106 2.65 -17.25 1.80
N LEU A 107 1.82 -16.24 1.47
CA LEU A 107 0.44 -16.12 1.97
C LEU A 107 -0.63 -16.20 0.89
N THR A 108 -0.28 -16.53 -0.35
CA THR A 108 -1.27 -16.79 -1.41
C THR A 108 -1.88 -18.17 -1.24
N ALA A 109 -3.22 -18.25 -1.28
CA ALA A 109 -3.98 -19.50 -1.17
C ALA A 109 -3.50 -20.57 -2.16
N ASP A 110 -3.01 -20.17 -3.33
CA ASP A 110 -2.43 -21.07 -4.35
C ASP A 110 -1.18 -21.81 -3.86
N ASN A 111 -0.38 -21.21 -2.97
CA ASN A 111 0.80 -21.88 -2.38
C ASN A 111 0.39 -22.82 -1.23
N LEU A 112 -0.63 -22.46 -0.45
CA LEU A 112 -1.18 -23.34 0.58
C LEU A 112 -1.83 -24.60 -0.02
N ILE A 113 -2.54 -24.47 -1.15
CA ILE A 113 -3.16 -25.61 -1.85
C ILE A 113 -2.08 -26.56 -2.43
N ASN A 114 -0.95 -26.01 -2.89
CA ASN A 114 0.15 -26.79 -3.43
C ASN A 114 0.94 -27.57 -2.36
N GLU A 115 1.00 -27.11 -1.11
CA GLU A 115 1.59 -27.89 -0.01
C GLU A 115 0.71 -29.10 0.36
N VAL A 116 -0.61 -28.91 0.46
CA VAL A 116 -1.56 -30.01 0.79
C VAL A 116 -1.62 -31.06 -0.34
N SER A 117 -1.36 -30.66 -1.58
CA SER A 117 -1.38 -31.57 -2.73
C SER A 117 -0.15 -32.49 -2.81
N ARG A 118 0.93 -32.21 -2.07
CA ARG A 118 2.15 -33.04 -2.06
C ARG A 118 2.11 -34.20 -1.06
N ASP A 119 1.13 -34.22 -0.16
CA ASP A 119 0.96 -35.29 0.84
C ASP A 119 0.08 -36.46 0.36
N LYS A 120 -0.14 -36.62 -0.94
CA LYS A 120 -0.84 -37.80 -1.52
C LYS A 120 0.13 -38.86 -2.05
N ASN A 121 1.13 -39.23 -1.26
CA ASN A 121 1.98 -40.39 -1.52
C ASN A 121 2.25 -41.17 -0.23
N PHE A 122 1.18 -41.56 0.46
CA PHE A 122 1.26 -42.67 1.40
C PHE A 122 0.15 -43.69 1.11
N TYR A 123 0.65 -44.84 0.63
CA TYR A 123 0.04 -46.13 0.29
C TYR A 123 -0.71 -46.23 -1.04
#